data_AF-A0A1M6D217-F1
#
_entry.id   AF-A0A1M6D217-F1
#
_cell.length_a   1.000
_cell.length_b   1.000
_cell.length_c   1.000
_cell.angle_alpha   90.00
_cell.angle_beta   90.00
_cell.angle_gamma   90.00
#
_symmetry.space_group_name_H-M   'P 1'
#
loop_
_entity.id
_entity.type
_entity.pdbx_description
1 polymer ?
#
loop_
_entity_poly.entity_id
_entity_poly.type
_entity_poly.pdbx_seq_one_letter_code
_entity_poly.pdbx_strand_id
1 'polypeptide(L)' 'MKNLSSFEAFKLNKVQMGVVKGGTLYHCMVEYGFGDFYVRVVESEQTLKEVEAAVAAQAPDASVNCM' A
#
# COMPACT_ATOMS: atom_id res chain seq x y z
N MET A 1 -40.81 6.52 -17.21
CA MET A 1 -39.40 6.11 -17.27
C MET A 1 -38.56 7.38 -17.33
N LYS A 2 -37.92 7.75 -16.21
CA LYS A 2 -37.18 9.01 -16.09
C LYS A 2 -35.74 8.80 -16.57
N ASN A 3 -35.36 9.55 -17.60
CA ASN A 3 -34.02 9.90 -18.08
C ASN A 3 -32.84 9.06 -17.54
N LEU A 4 -32.36 8.13 -18.36
CA LEU A 4 -31.10 7.39 -18.18
C LEU A 4 -29.88 8.16 -18.73
N SER A 5 -29.99 9.47 -18.92
CA SER A 5 -28.94 10.32 -19.50
C SER A 5 -27.76 10.58 -18.55
N SER A 6 -27.74 9.97 -17.37
CA SER A 6 -26.68 10.12 -16.36
C SER A 6 -25.64 8.98 -16.37
N PHE A 7 -25.62 8.13 -17.40
CA PHE A 7 -24.63 7.07 -17.56
C PHE A 7 -23.27 7.57 -18.12
N GLU A 8 -22.88 8.82 -17.84
CA GLU A 8 -21.50 9.29 -18.07
C GLU A 8 -20.64 9.21 -16.80
N ALA A 9 -21.19 8.73 -15.67
CA ALA A 9 -20.44 8.51 -14.43
C ALA A 9 -19.38 7.36 -14.54
N PHE A 10 -19.41 6.57 -15.61
CA PHE A 10 -18.43 5.50 -15.85
C PHE A 10 -17.30 5.90 -16.81
N LYS A 11 -17.26 7.16 -17.28
CA LYS A 11 -16.04 7.78 -17.82
C LYS A 11 -15.17 8.30 -16.69
N LEU A 12 -15.03 7.55 -15.59
CA LEU A 12 -13.84 7.62 -14.75
C LEU A 12 -12.67 7.11 -15.60
N ASN A 13 -12.22 8.02 -16.46
CA ASN A 13 -10.86 8.30 -16.79
C ASN A 13 -9.95 7.07 -16.74
N LYS A 14 -9.82 6.37 -17.89
CA LYS A 14 -8.70 5.44 -18.11
C LYS A 14 -7.34 6.06 -17.75
N VAL A 15 -7.24 7.39 -17.72
CA VAL A 15 -6.06 8.14 -17.26
C VAL A 15 -5.85 8.06 -15.75
N GLN A 16 -6.90 7.88 -14.94
CA GLN A 16 -6.79 7.69 -13.48
C GLN A 16 -6.49 6.23 -13.09
N MET A 17 -6.81 5.26 -13.96
CA MET A 17 -6.29 3.89 -13.83
C MET A 17 -4.85 3.73 -14.32
N GLY A 18 -4.30 4.75 -15.00
CA GLY A 18 -2.95 4.77 -15.57
C GLY A 18 -1.88 5.33 -14.63
N VAL A 19 -2.20 5.62 -13.36
CA VAL A 19 -1.26 6.13 -12.35
C VAL A 19 -1.35 5.29 -11.07
N VAL A 20 -1.25 3.97 -11.22
CA VAL A 20 -0.58 3.19 -10.17
C VAL A 20 0.89 3.28 -10.56
N LYS A 21 1.58 4.31 -10.04
CA LYS A 21 3.02 4.49 -10.25
C LYS A 21 3.67 3.21 -9.72
N GLY A 22 4.13 2.35 -10.62
CA GLY A 22 4.60 1.01 -10.31
C GLY A 22 5.79 1.04 -9.36
N GLY A 23 5.49 0.95 -8.07
CA GLY A 23 6.45 0.58 -7.05
C GLY A 23 6.57 -0.93 -6.97
N THR A 24 7.66 -1.41 -6.36
CA THR A 24 7.68 -2.79 -5.88
C THR A 24 6.73 -2.88 -4.68
N LEU A 25 5.86 -3.89 -4.69
CA LEU A 25 5.02 -4.20 -3.55
C LEU A 25 5.85 -4.98 -2.54
N TYR A 26 6.08 -4.38 -1.37
CA TYR A 26 6.75 -5.01 -0.25
C TYR A 26 5.74 -5.46 0.80
N HIS A 27 5.91 -6.68 1.31
CA HIS A 27 5.13 -7.23 2.40
C HIS A 27 5.95 -7.15 3.68
N CYS A 28 5.62 -6.21 4.55
CA CYS A 28 6.29 -6.00 5.83
C CYS A 28 5.47 -6.62 6.96
N MET A 29 6.03 -7.64 7.61
CA MET A 29 5.54 -8.11 8.90
C MET A 29 6.07 -7.19 10.00
N VAL A 30 5.17 -6.72 10.85
CA VAL A 30 5.48 -5.93 12.04
C VAL A 30 5.01 -6.74 13.25
N GLU A 31 5.95 -7.20 14.06
CA GLU A 31 5.72 -8.04 15.23
C GLU A 31 6.03 -7.28 16.51
N TYR A 32 5.02 -7.14 17.37
CA TYR A 32 5.14 -6.59 18.71
C TYR A 32 5.39 -7.73 19.70
N GLY A 33 5.95 -7.38 20.86
CA GLY A 33 6.15 -8.36 21.94
C GLY A 33 4.87 -9.12 22.29
N PHE A 34 5.02 -10.37 22.74
CA PHE A 34 3.93 -11.30 23.07
C PHE A 34 3.19 -11.92 21.86
N GLY A 35 3.78 -11.88 20.66
CA GLY A 35 3.31 -12.61 19.48
C GLY A 35 2.16 -11.92 18.74
N ASP A 36 1.92 -10.63 19.03
CA ASP A 36 0.97 -9.80 18.31
C ASP A 36 1.67 -9.26 17.06
N PHE A 37 1.16 -9.57 15.87
CA PHE A 37 1.77 -9.11 14.61
C PHE A 37 0.71 -8.70 13.60
N TYR A 38 1.09 -7.81 12.70
CA TYR A 38 0.30 -7.49 11.51
C TYR A 38 1.18 -7.43 10.28
N VAL A 39 0.56 -7.67 9.12
CA VAL A 39 1.22 -7.53 7.82
C VAL A 39 0.76 -6.24 7.17
N ARG A 40 1.73 -5.42 6.76
CA ARG A 40 1.52 -4.19 6.00
C ARG A 40 2.06 -4.35 4.60
N VAL A 41 1.25 -4.01 3.61
CA VAL A 41 1.70 -3.93 2.22
C VAL A 41 2.09 -2.49 1.92
N VAL A 42 3.30 -2.29 1.40
CA VAL A 42 3.83 -0.98 1.05
C VAL A 42 4.25 -1.01 -0.41
N GLU A 43 3.62 -0.19 -1.24
CA GLU A 43 4.07 0.05 -2.60
C GLU A 43 5.12 1.17 -2.59
N SER A 44 6.35 0.87 -3.00
CA SER A 44 7.44 1.85 -3.03
C SER A 44 8.42 1.58 -4.17
N GLU A 45 8.97 2.66 -4.72
CA GLU A 45 10.09 2.61 -5.68
C GLU A 45 11.45 2.49 -4.97
N GLN A 46 11.46 2.56 -3.64
CA GLN A 46 12.65 2.41 -2.80
C GLN A 46 13.10 0.95 -2.68
N THR A 47 14.33 0.76 -2.20
CA THR A 47 14.85 -0.59 -1.93
C THR A 47 14.18 -1.21 -0.70
N LEU A 48 14.16 -2.55 -0.63
CA LEU A 48 13.60 -3.30 0.51
C LEU A 48 14.13 -2.80 1.86
N LYS A 49 15.44 -2.50 1.95
CA LYS A 49 16.06 -1.99 3.18
C LYS A 49 15.57 -0.60 3.59
N GLU A 50 15.33 0.28 2.62
CA GLU A 50 14.81 1.62 2.89
C GLU A 50 13.36 1.55 3.35
N VAL A 51 12.57 0.66 2.75
CA VAL A 51 11.18 0.42 3.15
C VAL A 51 11.13 -0.19 4.55
N GLU A 52 11.95 -1.19 4.83
CA GLU A 52 12.06 -1.82 6.16
C GLU A 52 12.46 -0.81 7.22
N ALA A 53 13.47 0.04 6.96
CA ALA A 53 13.87 1.10 7.87
C ALA A 53 12.75 2.13 8.09
N ALA A 54 12.01 2.51 7.04
CA ALA A 54 10.89 3.44 7.14
C ALA A 54 9.71 2.86 7.93
N VAL A 55 9.47 1.55 7.84
CA VAL A 55 8.44 0.85 8.62
C VAL A 55 8.90 0.67 10.07
N ALA A 56 10.16 0.31 10.31
CA ALA A 56 10.75 0.23 11.65
C ALA A 56 10.74 1.58 12.38
N ALA A 57 10.98 2.69 11.66
CA ALA A 57 10.88 4.03 12.22
C ALA A 57 9.45 4.39 12.68
N GLN A 58 8.42 3.77 12.10
CA GLN A 58 7.02 3.98 12.49
C GLN A 58 6.59 3.09 13.66
N ALA A 59 7.31 1.99 13.92
CA ALA A 59 7.05 1.03 14.98
C ALA A 59 8.36 0.70 15.72
N PRO A 60 8.88 1.64 16.54
CA PRO A 60 10.20 1.50 17.18
C PRO A 60 10.27 0.39 18.24
N ASP A 61 9.12 -0.08 18.72
CA ASP A 61 8.93 -1.15 19.70
C ASP A 61 8.62 -2.51 19.06
N ALA A 62 8.58 -2.59 17.73
CA ALA A 62 8.29 -3.80 16.98
C ALA A 62 9.50 -4.31 16.19
N SER A 63 9.55 -5.62 15.98
CA SER A 63 10.43 -6.25 15.00
C SER A 63 9.78 -6.13 13.62
N VAL A 64 10.49 -5.56 12.65
CA VAL A 64 10.00 -5.40 11.28
C VAL A 64 10.81 -6.28 10.34
N ASN A 65 10.13 -6.98 9.45
CA ASN A 65 10.74 -7.77 8.38
C ASN A 65 9.94 -7.60 7.09
N CYS A 66 10.58 -7.14 6.02
CA CYS A 66 9.95 -6.90 4.73
C CYS A 66 10.47 -7.87 3.66
N MET A 67 9.58 -8.32 2.77
CA MET A 67 9.91 -9.18 1.61
C MET A 67 9.25 -8.69 0.32
#